data_AF-S0FZQ6-F1
#
_entry.id   AF-S0FZQ6-F1
#
_cell.length_a   1.000
_cell.length_b   1.000
_cell.length_c   1.000
_cell.angle_alpha   90.00
_cell.angle_beta   90.00
_cell.angle_gamma   90.00
#
_symmetry.space_group_name_H-M   'P 1'
#
loop_
_entity.id
_entity.type
_entity.pdbx_description
1 polymer ?
#
loop_
_entity_poly.entity_id
_entity_poly.type
_entity_poly.pdbx_seq_one_letter_code
_entity_poly.pdbx_strand_id
1 'polypeptide(L)'
;MNKRFISFFLMLCIIISCNLFTTAAATSKVKVTVKLDSIECVENNHVGNEWSFGCTVNKKELAEGDSISISTTPTGKITIVSSVEEEDSIPDIGSKTLSIPISKLKVKKDTTYTSQVTVAENRGRYSGNKAIWKFTFIVKKA
;
A
#
# COMPACT_ATOMS: atom_id res chain seq x y z
N MET A 1 63.42 -11.12 20.68
CA MET A 1 61.99 -11.12 20.32
C MET A 1 61.62 -12.49 19.77
N ASN A 2 60.64 -13.18 20.38
CA ASN A 2 60.44 -14.61 20.17
C ASN A 2 59.63 -14.85 18.88
N LYS A 3 60.24 -15.46 17.85
CA LYS A 3 59.65 -15.57 16.49
C LYS A 3 58.27 -16.25 16.45
N ARG A 4 57.98 -17.09 17.45
CA ARG A 4 56.68 -17.76 17.64
C ARG A 4 55.55 -16.81 18.06
N PHE A 5 55.86 -15.76 18.83
CA PHE A 5 54.88 -14.73 19.23
C PHE A 5 54.55 -13.78 18.07
N ILE A 6 55.53 -13.44 17.23
CA ILE A 6 55.33 -12.61 16.04
C ILE A 6 54.42 -13.33 15.03
N SER A 7 54.61 -14.64 14.83
CA SER A 7 53.80 -15.44 13.90
C SER A 7 52.34 -15.58 14.35
N PHE A 8 52.09 -15.70 15.65
CA PHE A 8 50.73 -15.82 16.18
C PHE A 8 49.97 -14.49 16.11
N PHE A 9 50.68 -13.38 16.33
CA PHE A 9 50.11 -12.03 16.21
C PHE A 9 49.77 -11.67 14.75
N LEU A 10 50.61 -12.04 13.79
CA LEU A 10 50.36 -11.80 12.36
C LEU A 10 49.14 -12.58 11.83
N MET A 11 48.95 -13.82 12.31
CA MET A 11 47.85 -14.69 11.88
C MET A 11 46.50 -14.26 12.46
N LEU A 12 46.49 -13.66 13.66
CA LEU A 12 45.28 -13.10 14.28
C LEU A 12 44.81 -11.80 13.58
N CYS A 13 45.74 -11.00 13.04
CA CYS A 13 45.40 -9.79 12.27
C CYS A 13 44.70 -10.09 10.93
N ILE A 14 44.98 -11.25 10.31
CA ILE A 14 44.37 -11.64 9.01
C ILE A 14 42.91 -12.10 9.17
N ILE A 15 42.54 -12.64 10.34
CA ILE A 15 41.17 -13.12 10.59
C ILE A 15 40.23 -11.95 10.94
N ILE A 16 40.76 -10.86 11.49
CA ILE A 16 39.97 -9.65 11.84
C ILE A 16 39.64 -8.81 10.60
N SER A 17 40.49 -8.80 9.57
CA SER A 17 40.27 -8.01 8.35
C SER A 17 39.26 -8.64 7.37
N CYS A 18 38.80 -9.87 7.61
CA CYS A 18 37.85 -10.57 6.73
C CYS A 18 36.37 -10.35 7.11
N ASN A 19 36.09 -9.56 8.15
CA ASN A 19 34.72 -9.24 8.52
C ASN A 19 34.15 -8.14 7.61
N LEU A 20 33.52 -8.60 6.53
CA LEU A 20 32.23 -8.10 6.07
C LEU A 20 32.18 -6.62 5.69
N PHE A 21 32.79 -6.27 4.55
CA PHE A 21 32.24 -5.20 3.73
C PHE A 21 30.97 -5.70 3.04
N THR A 22 29.87 -5.83 3.79
CA THR A 22 28.54 -5.87 3.18
C THR A 22 28.23 -4.45 2.72
N THR A 23 28.64 -4.12 1.50
CA THR A 23 28.15 -2.91 0.85
C THR A 23 26.66 -3.09 0.60
N ALA A 24 25.82 -2.50 1.45
CA ALA A 24 24.41 -2.36 1.17
C ALA A 24 24.30 -1.43 -0.06
N ALA A 25 24.20 -2.01 -1.25
CA ALA A 25 23.96 -1.25 -2.46
C ALA A 25 22.68 -0.42 -2.25
N ALA A 26 22.81 0.91 -2.24
CA ALA A 26 21.68 1.81 -2.10
C ALA A 26 20.71 1.55 -3.25
N THR A 27 19.63 0.81 -2.97
CA THR A 27 18.67 0.45 -3.99
C THR A 27 18.00 1.74 -4.47
N SER A 28 18.17 2.04 -5.75
CA SER A 28 17.56 3.23 -6.36
C SER A 28 16.05 3.22 -6.13
N LYS A 29 15.53 4.32 -5.60
CA LYS A 29 14.10 4.46 -5.37
C LYS A 29 13.38 4.75 -6.68
N VAL A 30 12.16 4.25 -6.78
CA VAL A 30 11.22 4.51 -7.86
C VAL A 30 10.09 5.38 -7.30
N LYS A 31 9.73 6.42 -8.04
CA LYS A 31 8.55 7.25 -7.73
C LYS A 31 7.32 6.69 -8.42
N VAL A 32 6.23 6.58 -7.67
CA VAL A 32 4.91 6.14 -8.17
C VAL A 32 3.88 7.16 -7.73
N THR A 33 3.09 7.66 -8.67
CA THR A 33 1.96 8.54 -8.39
C THR A 33 0.68 7.71 -8.39
N VAL A 34 -0.15 7.90 -7.38
CA VAL A 34 -1.47 7.28 -7.24
C VAL A 34 -2.49 8.40 -7.15
N LYS A 35 -3.46 8.43 -8.06
CA LYS A 35 -4.63 9.30 -8.02
C LYS A 35 -5.86 8.48 -7.66
N LEU A 36 -6.69 8.98 -6.75
CA LEU A 36 -8.04 8.48 -6.57
C LEU A 36 -8.94 9.27 -7.53
N ASP A 37 -9.38 8.62 -8.59
CA ASP A 37 -10.05 9.27 -9.72
C ASP A 37 -11.55 9.42 -9.48
N SER A 38 -12.21 8.37 -9.00
CA SER A 38 -13.65 8.40 -8.66
C SER A 38 -14.00 7.42 -7.54
N ILE A 39 -15.08 7.74 -6.81
CA ILE A 39 -15.81 6.85 -5.92
C ILE A 39 -17.27 6.79 -6.40
N GLU A 40 -17.75 5.60 -6.74
CA GLU A 40 -19.09 5.42 -7.32
C GLU A 40 -19.89 4.37 -6.54
N CYS A 41 -21.15 4.69 -6.21
CA CYS A 41 -22.10 3.70 -5.73
C CYS A 41 -22.53 2.83 -6.92
N VAL A 42 -22.20 1.54 -6.87
CA VAL A 42 -22.57 0.56 -7.90
C VAL A 42 -23.92 -0.07 -7.60
N GLU A 43 -24.17 -0.34 -6.32
CA GLU A 43 -25.40 -0.95 -5.84
C GLU A 43 -25.66 -0.45 -4.42
N ASN A 44 -26.93 -0.14 -4.11
CA ASN A 44 -27.36 0.11 -2.75
C ASN A 44 -28.74 -0.52 -2.56
N ASN A 45 -28.76 -1.73 -2.01
CA ASN A 45 -30.01 -2.41 -1.70
C ASN A 45 -30.56 -1.92 -0.34
N HIS A 46 -30.85 -0.62 -0.20
CA HIS A 46 -31.44 -0.04 1.02
C HIS A 46 -30.59 -0.19 2.30
N VAL A 47 -29.26 -0.18 2.20
CA VAL A 47 -28.39 -0.24 3.40
C VAL A 47 -28.38 1.09 4.15
N GLY A 48 -28.39 2.21 3.42
CA GLY A 48 -28.36 3.55 4.01
C GLY A 48 -28.25 4.65 2.96
N ASN A 49 -28.23 5.90 3.40
CA ASN A 49 -28.20 7.07 2.52
C ASN A 49 -27.10 8.09 2.87
N GLU A 50 -26.43 7.93 4.01
CA GLU A 50 -25.35 8.81 4.47
C GLU A 50 -24.06 8.00 4.49
N TRP A 51 -23.04 8.48 3.78
CA TRP A 51 -21.86 7.68 3.48
C TRP A 51 -20.59 8.47 3.70
N SER A 52 -19.66 7.88 4.43
CA SER A 52 -18.30 8.37 4.61
C SER A 52 -17.30 7.51 3.82
N PHE A 53 -16.29 8.15 3.24
CA PHE A 53 -15.28 7.48 2.43
C PHE A 53 -13.89 7.66 3.01
N GLY A 54 -13.19 6.55 3.21
CA GLY A 54 -11.79 6.54 3.60
C GLY A 54 -10.92 5.92 2.50
N CYS A 55 -9.76 6.52 2.26
CA CYS A 55 -8.77 5.92 1.39
C CYS A 55 -7.36 6.24 1.88
N THR A 56 -6.50 5.22 1.94
CA THR A 56 -5.07 5.41 2.23
C THR A 56 -4.19 4.71 1.20
N VAL A 57 -3.07 5.33 0.86
CA VAL A 57 -1.99 4.79 0.04
C VAL A 57 -0.72 4.71 0.89
N ASN A 58 -0.24 3.50 1.16
CA ASN A 58 0.85 3.24 2.10
C ASN A 58 0.65 3.98 3.45
N LYS A 59 -0.57 3.90 4.01
CA LYS A 59 -0.99 4.53 5.27
C LYS A 59 -1.06 6.06 5.25
N LYS A 60 -0.95 6.70 4.09
CA LYS A 60 -1.19 8.13 3.92
C LYS A 60 -2.57 8.34 3.33
N GLU A 61 -3.34 9.25 3.89
CA GLU A 61 -4.67 9.58 3.39
C GLU A 61 -4.63 10.12 1.96
N LEU A 62 -5.68 9.83 1.21
CA LEU A 62 -5.89 10.29 -0.14
C LEU A 62 -7.39 10.54 -0.35
N ALA A 63 -7.77 11.79 -0.57
CA ALA A 63 -9.15 12.16 -0.90
C ALA A 63 -9.47 11.91 -2.37
N GLU A 64 -10.75 11.90 -2.71
CA GLU A 64 -11.21 11.81 -4.10
C GLU A 64 -10.76 13.02 -4.92
N GLY A 65 -10.32 12.77 -6.16
CA GLY A 65 -9.76 13.78 -7.05
C GLY A 65 -8.27 14.05 -6.81
N ASP A 66 -7.76 13.78 -5.61
CA ASP A 66 -6.37 14.05 -5.24
C ASP A 66 -5.39 12.99 -5.75
N SER A 67 -4.11 13.33 -5.66
CA SER A 67 -3.01 12.42 -5.97
C SER A 67 -1.89 12.47 -4.93
N ILE A 68 -1.20 11.35 -4.75
CA ILE A 68 -0.07 11.22 -3.86
C ILE A 68 1.11 10.54 -4.56
N SER A 69 2.32 11.04 -4.32
CA SER A 69 3.57 10.45 -4.81
C SER A 69 4.26 9.64 -3.72
N ILE A 70 4.55 8.39 -4.03
CA ILE A 70 5.21 7.42 -3.16
C ILE A 70 6.59 7.07 -3.73
N SER A 71 7.60 7.11 -2.87
CA SER A 71 8.95 6.65 -3.19
C SER A 71 9.17 5.25 -2.58
N THR A 72 9.47 4.26 -3.41
CA THR A 72 9.61 2.85 -2.98
C THR A 72 10.71 2.14 -3.76
N THR A 73 11.01 0.87 -3.47
CA THR A 73 11.99 0.09 -4.23
C THR A 73 11.36 -0.53 -5.49
N PRO A 74 12.15 -0.88 -6.52
CA PRO A 74 11.65 -1.55 -7.73
C PRO A 74 10.94 -2.89 -7.44
N THR A 75 11.31 -3.54 -6.33
CA THR A 75 10.74 -4.81 -5.83
C THR A 75 9.62 -4.61 -4.80
N GLY A 76 9.32 -3.37 -4.43
CA GLY A 76 8.31 -3.04 -3.44
C GLY A 76 6.88 -3.19 -3.96
N LYS A 77 5.94 -2.71 -3.14
CA LYS A 77 4.52 -2.64 -3.49
C LYS A 77 3.89 -1.33 -3.02
N ILE A 78 2.82 -0.93 -3.69
CA ILE A 78 1.85 0.06 -3.19
C ILE A 78 0.70 -0.69 -2.52
N THR A 79 0.33 -0.29 -1.31
CA THR A 79 -0.83 -0.81 -0.60
C THR A 79 -1.89 0.28 -0.54
N ILE A 80 -3.06 0.01 -1.11
CA ILE A 80 -4.21 0.91 -1.09
C ILE A 80 -5.28 0.28 -0.21
N VAL A 81 -5.81 1.03 0.75
CA VAL A 81 -6.96 0.61 1.57
C VAL A 81 -8.10 1.55 1.26
N SER A 82 -9.22 1.01 0.78
CA SER A 82 -10.48 1.71 0.57
C SER A 82 -11.46 1.30 1.67
N SER A 83 -12.17 2.25 2.27
CA SER A 83 -13.21 2.01 3.25
C SER A 83 -14.43 2.86 2.96
N VAL A 84 -15.59 2.30 3.28
CA VAL A 84 -16.87 2.99 3.22
C VAL A 84 -17.58 2.71 4.54
N GLU A 85 -18.18 3.74 5.10
CA GLU A 85 -18.95 3.70 6.33
C GLU A 85 -20.32 4.32 6.07
N GLU A 86 -21.37 3.64 6.50
CA GLU A 86 -22.71 4.19 6.55
C GLU A 86 -22.88 4.95 7.87
N GLU A 87 -23.24 6.24 7.79
CA GLU A 87 -23.28 7.15 8.94
C GLU A 87 -24.61 7.06 9.70
N ASP A 88 -24.85 5.94 10.40
CA ASP A 88 -25.95 5.79 11.36
C ASP A 88 -25.41 5.72 12.81
N SER A 89 -26.33 5.66 13.79
CA SER A 89 -26.10 5.43 15.21
C SER A 89 -25.18 4.24 15.50
N ILE A 90 -25.19 3.24 14.60
CA ILE A 90 -24.32 2.05 14.66
C ILE A 90 -23.78 1.82 13.25
N PRO A 91 -22.60 2.38 12.93
CA PRO A 91 -22.11 2.37 11.55
C PRO A 91 -21.86 0.98 11.00
N ASP A 92 -22.31 0.74 9.76
CA ASP A 92 -21.92 -0.43 8.97
C ASP A 92 -20.72 -0.08 8.09
N ILE A 93 -19.64 -0.86 8.23
CA ILE A 93 -18.33 -0.55 7.62
C ILE A 93 -17.90 -1.65 6.66
N GLY A 94 -17.49 -1.25 5.47
CA GLY A 94 -16.82 -2.08 4.48
C GLY A 94 -15.39 -1.63 4.25
N SER A 95 -14.47 -2.56 3.99
CA SER A 95 -13.12 -2.19 3.53
C SER A 95 -12.51 -3.21 2.57
N LYS A 96 -11.58 -2.73 1.74
CA LYS A 96 -10.82 -3.56 0.80
C LYS A 96 -9.38 -3.08 0.70
N THR A 97 -8.45 -4.04 0.70
CA THR A 97 -7.03 -3.77 0.47
C THR A 97 -6.61 -4.24 -0.93
N LEU A 98 -5.96 -3.37 -1.69
CA LEU A 98 -5.23 -3.69 -2.91
C LEU A 98 -3.72 -3.64 -2.65
N SER A 99 -2.99 -4.62 -3.14
CA SER A 99 -1.52 -4.66 -3.13
C SER A 99 -0.99 -4.74 -4.55
N ILE A 100 -0.35 -3.67 -5.01
CA ILE A 100 0.17 -3.52 -6.38
C ILE A 100 1.70 -3.61 -6.35
N PRO A 101 2.30 -4.71 -6.83
CA PRO A 101 3.74 -4.82 -6.97
C PRO A 101 4.29 -3.83 -8.01
N ILE A 102 5.39 -3.14 -7.71
CA ILE A 102 6.00 -2.16 -8.62
C ILE A 102 6.51 -2.79 -9.92
N SER A 103 6.85 -4.08 -9.88
CA SER A 103 7.25 -4.87 -11.04
C SER A 103 6.13 -5.04 -12.07
N LYS A 104 4.85 -4.94 -11.67
CA LYS A 104 3.70 -5.04 -12.58
C LYS A 104 3.37 -3.73 -13.30
N LEU A 105 3.92 -2.60 -12.84
CA LEU A 105 3.66 -1.29 -13.42
C LEU A 105 4.61 -1.00 -14.59
N LYS A 106 4.04 -0.54 -15.70
CA LYS A 106 4.80 -0.06 -16.87
C LYS A 106 5.26 1.38 -16.63
N VAL A 107 6.52 1.66 -16.97
CA VAL A 107 7.14 2.98 -16.81
C VAL A 107 6.44 4.01 -17.71
N LYS A 108 6.17 5.20 -17.18
CA LYS A 108 5.50 6.34 -17.84
C LYS A 108 4.12 6.04 -18.43
N LYS A 109 3.50 4.92 -18.06
CA LYS A 109 2.16 4.54 -18.50
C LYS A 109 1.19 4.54 -17.32
N ASP A 110 0.05 5.18 -17.54
CA ASP A 110 -1.05 5.18 -16.58
C ASP A 110 -1.72 3.79 -16.59
N THR A 111 -1.97 3.25 -15.41
CA THR A 111 -2.64 1.96 -15.23
C THR A 111 -3.80 2.14 -14.26
N THR A 112 -4.99 1.76 -14.71
CA THR A 112 -6.21 1.83 -13.91
C THR A 112 -6.36 0.60 -13.02
N TYR A 113 -6.70 0.82 -11.75
CA TYR A 113 -7.06 -0.22 -10.79
C TYR A 113 -8.41 0.11 -10.16
N THR A 114 -9.20 -0.91 -9.85
CA THR A 114 -10.49 -0.74 -9.18
C THR A 114 -10.53 -1.50 -7.86
N SER A 115 -11.10 -0.89 -6.83
CA SER A 115 -11.37 -1.52 -5.54
C SER A 115 -12.88 -1.52 -5.29
N GLN A 116 -13.48 -2.70 -5.15
CA GLN A 116 -14.89 -2.83 -4.78
C GLN A 116 -14.99 -3.09 -3.27
N VAL A 117 -15.63 -2.16 -2.58
CA VAL A 117 -15.94 -2.25 -1.15
C VAL A 117 -17.41 -2.63 -1.01
N THR A 118 -17.68 -3.62 -0.16
CA THR A 118 -19.04 -4.03 0.17
C THR A 118 -19.32 -3.67 1.62
N VAL A 119 -20.38 -2.90 1.84
CA VAL A 119 -20.96 -2.64 3.16
C VAL A 119 -22.20 -3.53 3.27
N ALA A 120 -22.34 -4.23 4.40
CA ALA A 120 -23.47 -5.12 4.64
C ALA A 120 -24.17 -4.70 5.91
N GLU A 121 -25.50 -4.55 5.82
CA GLU A 121 -26.32 -4.15 6.96
C GLU A 121 -26.43 -5.31 7.95
N ASN A 122 -26.04 -5.08 9.19
CA ASN A 122 -25.98 -6.16 10.18
C ASN A 122 -27.18 -6.19 11.13
N ARG A 123 -28.13 -5.26 10.99
CA ARG A 123 -29.26 -5.06 11.92
C ARG A 123 -30.52 -4.58 11.19
N GLY A 124 -31.63 -4.45 11.91
CA GLY A 124 -32.84 -3.82 11.38
C GLY A 124 -33.62 -4.64 10.35
N ARG A 125 -34.60 -3.98 9.73
CA ARG A 125 -35.53 -4.59 8.75
C ARG A 125 -34.80 -5.08 7.48
N TYR A 126 -33.68 -4.46 7.16
CA TYR A 126 -32.95 -4.65 5.93
C TYR A 126 -31.65 -5.46 6.15
N SER A 127 -31.43 -6.01 7.35
CA SER A 127 -30.30 -6.88 7.67
C SER A 127 -30.00 -7.92 6.59
N GLY A 128 -28.74 -8.01 6.19
CA GLY A 128 -28.26 -8.85 5.09
C GLY A 128 -28.20 -8.13 3.74
N ASN A 129 -28.84 -6.96 3.62
CA ASN A 129 -28.69 -6.11 2.45
C ASN A 129 -27.28 -5.56 2.31
N LYS A 130 -26.93 -5.16 1.08
CA LYS A 130 -25.58 -4.74 0.72
C LYS A 130 -25.59 -3.46 -0.10
N ALA A 131 -24.56 -2.66 0.14
CA ALA A 131 -24.16 -1.58 -0.74
C ALA A 131 -22.76 -1.89 -1.26
N ILE A 132 -22.54 -1.65 -2.55
CA ILE A 132 -21.27 -1.88 -3.25
C ILE A 132 -20.79 -0.56 -3.79
N TRP A 133 -19.57 -0.20 -3.41
CA TRP A 133 -18.89 1.03 -3.83
C TRP A 133 -17.64 0.68 -4.61
N LYS A 134 -17.40 1.38 -5.73
CA LYS A 134 -16.24 1.19 -6.60
C LYS A 134 -15.35 2.42 -6.54
N PHE A 135 -14.13 2.21 -6.08
CA PHE A 135 -13.05 3.21 -6.12
C PHE A 135 -12.21 2.96 -7.36
N THR A 136 -11.98 4.00 -8.15
CA THR A 136 -11.14 3.96 -9.36
C THR A 136 -9.83 4.69 -9.10
N PHE A 137 -8.71 4.01 -9.31
CA PHE A 137 -7.37 4.56 -9.11
C PHE A 137 -6.61 4.63 -10.43
N ILE A 138 -5.89 5.73 -10.64
CA ILE A 138 -4.90 5.84 -11.72
C ILE A 138 -3.51 5.79 -11.10
N VAL A 139 -2.73 4.77 -11.47
CA VAL A 139 -1.40 4.52 -10.94
C VAL A 139 -0.36 4.68 -12.05
N LYS A 140 0.65 5.52 -11.80
CA LYS A 140 1.72 5.81 -12.75
C LYS A 140 3.08 5.63 -12.10
N LYS A 141 3.90 4.76 -12.69
CA LYS A 141 5.33 4.63 -12.36
C LYS A 141 6.11 5.63 -13.20
N ALA A 142 6.94 6.46 -12.55
CA ALA A 142 7.82 7.40 -13.23
C ALA A 142 8.81 6.72 -14.18
#